data_AF-A0A4S9QXV0-F1
#
_entry.id   AF-A0A4S9QXV0-F1
#
_cell.length_a   1.000
_cell.length_b   1.000
_cell.length_c   1.000
_cell.angle_alpha   90.00
_cell.angle_beta   90.00
_cell.angle_gamma   90.00
#
_symmetry.space_group_name_H-M   'P 1'
#
loop_
_entity.id
_entity.type
_entity.pdbx_description
1 polymer ?
#
loop_
_entity_poly.entity_id
_entity_poly.type
_entity_poly.pdbx_seq_one_letter_code
_entity_poly.pdbx_strand_id
1 'polypeptide(L)'
;MSSEKSREHHDGSSGRAFTVDQKAAVVRVRKCSPTAFYDILGLESVKKTATESDIKKAYRKLSLLTHPDKNGYDGADEAFKMVARAFAVLSDSDKKAKFDRFGGDPDSRFQGASASSASPFSGGGATRRGPGGGMFEEEISPEDLFRQFFGGGGMGGGGPFGGMGGGPFGGGLFDGPGFVFNMGGGPGVRVHQFGGGAPRRRPQQRADPNAPPPSLLQSLQSLLPLLLLFIFPLLSGLFSGNGTPSGPSVRFEPGPPFTQQRVSSNFQVPYYVDPREVSDLTARKWNELDKRADTKYVQKLSGECEIQQSRQQQKFQQAQGFFFADQVKLQEARRMPLPACDRLRGLGYRV
;
A
#
# COMPACT_ATOMS: atom_id res chain seq x y z
N MET A 1 9.41 30.18 34.67
CA MET A 1 9.42 30.45 33.22
C MET A 1 10.40 29.49 32.59
N SER A 2 9.94 28.29 32.23
CA SER A 2 10.81 27.26 31.64
C SER A 2 10.79 27.45 30.12
N SER A 3 11.92 27.88 29.58
CA SER A 3 12.12 28.10 28.15
C SER A 3 12.38 26.76 27.47
N GLU A 4 11.43 26.30 26.66
CA GLU A 4 11.60 25.12 25.80
C GLU A 4 12.64 25.42 24.72
N LYS A 5 13.75 24.69 24.76
CA LYS A 5 14.83 24.78 23.78
C LYS A 5 14.46 23.88 22.60
N SER A 6 14.10 24.47 21.45
CA SER A 6 13.78 23.73 20.24
C SER A 6 14.95 22.82 19.85
N ARG A 7 14.67 21.53 19.65
CA ARG A 7 15.65 20.58 19.13
C ARG A 7 15.87 20.90 17.64
N GLU A 8 16.98 21.56 17.33
CA GLU A 8 17.42 21.79 15.95
C GLU A 8 17.87 20.45 15.35
N HIS A 9 17.02 19.85 14.51
CA HIS A 9 17.41 18.75 13.65
C HIS A 9 18.29 19.30 12.53
N HIS A 10 19.60 19.06 12.61
CA HIS A 10 20.55 19.36 11.53
C HIS A 10 20.37 18.30 10.43
N ASP A 11 19.60 18.62 9.39
CA ASP A 11 19.28 17.74 8.25
C ASP A 11 20.37 17.72 7.15
N GLY A 12 21.53 18.32 7.41
CA GLY A 12 22.63 18.42 6.44
C GLY A 12 22.33 19.32 5.23
N SER A 13 21.24 20.10 5.27
CA SER A 13 20.88 21.08 4.23
C SER A 13 21.58 22.44 4.43
N SER A 14 22.09 22.70 5.64
CA SER A 14 22.76 23.94 6.05
C SER A 14 23.95 24.28 5.13
N GLY A 15 23.69 25.09 4.10
CA GLY A 15 24.69 25.54 3.12
C GLY A 15 24.30 25.39 1.66
N ARG A 16 23.14 24.82 1.31
CA ARG A 16 22.67 24.70 -0.08
C ARG A 16 21.83 25.91 -0.50
N ALA A 17 21.97 26.32 -1.76
CA ALA A 17 21.19 27.42 -2.32
C ALA A 17 19.69 27.04 -2.43
N PHE A 18 18.82 28.02 -2.21
CA PHE A 18 17.37 27.89 -2.37
C PHE A 18 16.80 29.17 -3.00
N THR A 19 15.68 29.07 -3.69
CA THR A 19 14.95 30.22 -4.24
C THR A 19 13.94 30.78 -3.24
N VAL A 20 13.53 32.04 -3.42
CA VAL A 20 12.51 32.68 -2.56
C VAL A 20 11.20 31.89 -2.56
N ASP A 21 10.82 31.33 -3.71
CA ASP A 21 9.62 30.51 -3.87
C ASP A 21 9.73 29.16 -3.15
N GLN A 22 10.91 28.54 -3.18
CA GLN A 22 11.19 27.29 -2.46
C GLN A 22 11.09 27.49 -0.94
N LYS A 23 11.67 28.57 -0.42
CA LYS A 23 11.54 28.95 0.99
C LYS A 23 10.09 29.22 1.36
N ALA A 24 9.37 30.00 0.56
CA ALA A 24 7.96 30.33 0.81
C ALA A 24 7.09 29.06 0.82
N ALA A 25 7.34 28.11 -0.08
CA ALA A 25 6.62 26.83 -0.12
C ALA A 25 6.87 25.99 1.14
N VAL A 26 8.12 25.86 1.60
CA VAL A 26 8.45 25.11 2.83
C VAL A 26 7.81 25.75 4.06
N VAL A 27 7.92 27.07 4.21
CA VAL A 27 7.32 27.80 5.35
C VAL A 27 5.80 27.65 5.35
N ARG A 28 5.16 27.72 4.18
CA ARG A 28 3.70 27.52 4.05
C ARG A 28 3.30 26.11 4.47
N VAL A 29 3.95 25.08 3.93
CA VAL A 29 3.61 23.68 4.23
C VAL A 29 3.83 23.35 5.71
N ARG A 30 4.92 23.84 6.32
CA ARG A 30 5.21 23.62 7.75
C ARG A 30 4.25 24.35 8.69
N LYS A 31 3.55 25.38 8.22
CA LYS A 31 2.54 26.11 9.00
C LYS A 31 1.18 25.37 9.03
N CYS A 32 0.92 24.52 8.04
CA CYS A 32 -0.31 23.72 7.98
C CYS A 32 -0.29 22.62 9.06
N SER A 33 -1.46 22.21 9.53
CA SER A 33 -1.53 21.04 10.40
C SER A 33 -1.20 19.77 9.60
N PRO A 34 -0.56 18.75 10.21
CA PRO A 34 -0.19 17.51 9.51
C PRO A 34 -1.38 16.73 8.92
N THR A 35 -2.59 17.02 9.41
CA THR A 35 -3.84 16.39 9.01
C THR A 35 -4.64 17.22 8.00
N ALA A 36 -4.24 18.47 7.72
CA ALA A 36 -4.91 19.33 6.76
C ALA A 36 -4.39 19.09 5.32
N PHE A 37 -4.72 17.92 4.76
CA PHE A 37 -4.15 17.47 3.48
C PHE A 37 -4.43 18.40 2.28
N TYR A 38 -5.63 19.00 2.20
CA TYR A 38 -5.95 19.96 1.14
C TYR A 38 -5.12 21.24 1.27
N ASP A 39 -4.89 21.71 2.50
CA ASP A 39 -4.17 22.94 2.80
C ASP A 39 -2.67 22.76 2.54
N ILE A 40 -2.12 21.58 2.90
CA ILE A 40 -0.75 21.17 2.55
C ILE A 40 -0.53 21.24 1.03
N LEU A 41 -1.46 20.69 0.24
CA LEU A 41 -1.40 20.75 -1.23
C LEU A 41 -1.75 22.13 -1.82
N GLY A 42 -2.19 23.09 -1.00
CA GLY A 42 -2.58 24.43 -1.46
C GLY A 42 -3.90 24.44 -2.25
N LEU A 43 -4.81 23.52 -1.95
CA LEU A 43 -6.12 23.35 -2.59
C LEU A 43 -7.29 23.83 -1.69
N GLU A 44 -7.02 24.73 -0.75
CA GLU A 44 -7.99 25.25 0.23
C GLU A 44 -9.26 25.80 -0.43
N SER A 45 -9.09 26.54 -1.53
CA SER A 45 -10.18 27.17 -2.28
C SER A 45 -11.05 26.18 -3.06
N VAL A 46 -10.54 24.98 -3.35
CA VAL A 46 -11.17 23.99 -4.24
C VAL A 46 -11.52 22.71 -3.50
N LYS A 47 -11.47 22.69 -2.15
CA LYS A 47 -11.65 21.48 -1.31
C LYS A 47 -12.85 20.61 -1.70
N LYS A 48 -14.00 21.21 -2.05
CA LYS A 48 -15.24 20.49 -2.39
C LYS A 48 -15.30 20.02 -3.85
N THR A 49 -14.52 20.61 -4.75
CA THR A 49 -14.56 20.35 -6.20
C THR A 49 -13.23 19.85 -6.75
N ALA A 50 -12.24 19.60 -5.90
CA ALA A 50 -10.89 19.18 -6.29
C ALA A 50 -10.94 17.83 -7.01
N THR A 51 -10.57 17.85 -8.29
CA THR A 51 -10.44 16.64 -9.10
C THR A 51 -9.11 15.95 -8.82
N GLU A 52 -9.02 14.65 -9.14
CA GLU A 52 -7.75 13.90 -9.03
C GLU A 52 -6.64 14.54 -9.87
N SER A 53 -7.00 15.16 -10.99
CA SER A 53 -6.06 15.87 -11.87
C SER A 53 -5.44 17.10 -11.19
N ASP A 54 -6.22 17.81 -10.38
CA ASP A 54 -5.77 19.01 -9.65
C ASP A 54 -4.86 18.61 -8.49
N ILE A 55 -5.20 17.53 -7.79
CA ILE A 55 -4.38 16.93 -6.72
C ILE A 55 -3.01 16.50 -7.26
N LYS A 56 -2.97 15.81 -8.41
CA LYS A 56 -1.72 15.42 -9.08
C LYS A 56 -0.89 16.63 -9.54
N LYS A 57 -1.53 17.67 -10.07
CA LYS A 57 -0.84 18.90 -10.49
C LYS A 57 -0.23 19.64 -9.29
N ALA A 58 -0.99 19.79 -8.21
CA ALA A 58 -0.55 20.44 -6.98
C ALA A 58 0.62 19.69 -6.34
N TYR A 59 0.52 18.36 -6.25
CA TYR A 59 1.60 17.50 -5.77
C TYR A 59 2.89 17.69 -6.59
N ARG A 60 2.84 17.55 -7.93
CA ARG A 60 4.02 17.73 -8.78
C ARG A 60 4.70 19.08 -8.58
N LYS A 61 3.93 20.16 -8.48
CA LYS A 61 4.46 21.50 -8.25
C LYS A 61 5.14 21.62 -6.89
N LEU A 62 4.51 21.12 -5.83
CA LEU A 62 5.04 21.21 -4.47
C LEU A 62 6.22 20.29 -4.24
N SER A 63 6.20 19.06 -4.74
CA SER A 63 7.32 18.12 -4.65
C SER A 63 8.60 18.68 -5.25
N LEU A 64 8.52 19.42 -6.36
CA LEU A 64 9.70 20.07 -6.96
C LEU A 64 10.22 21.24 -6.12
N LEU A 65 9.32 21.96 -5.43
CA LEU A 65 9.68 23.09 -4.57
C LEU A 65 10.21 22.66 -3.21
N THR A 66 9.76 21.52 -2.68
CA THR A 66 10.18 21.01 -1.36
C THR A 66 11.18 19.86 -1.46
N HIS A 67 11.65 19.47 -2.65
CA HIS A 67 12.57 18.33 -2.79
C HIS A 67 13.89 18.58 -2.04
N PRO A 68 14.34 17.68 -1.14
CA PRO A 68 15.52 17.91 -0.30
C PRO A 68 16.85 17.98 -1.07
N ASP A 69 16.89 17.44 -2.29
CA ASP A 69 18.05 17.57 -3.20
C ASP A 69 18.13 18.94 -3.90
N LYS A 70 16.99 19.58 -4.15
CA LYS A 70 16.91 20.84 -4.93
C LYS A 70 16.63 22.07 -4.07
N ASN A 71 16.19 21.88 -2.83
CA ASN A 71 15.88 22.94 -1.89
C ASN A 71 16.74 22.77 -0.65
N GLY A 72 17.70 23.69 -0.49
CA GLY A 72 18.61 23.74 0.66
C GLY A 72 18.06 24.43 1.90
N TYR A 73 16.77 24.76 1.95
CA TYR A 73 16.16 25.44 3.09
C TYR A 73 15.83 24.46 4.22
N ASP A 74 16.09 24.88 5.45
CA ASP A 74 15.87 24.06 6.65
C ASP A 74 14.41 23.55 6.76
N GLY A 75 14.26 22.23 6.87
CA GLY A 75 12.96 21.57 6.97
C GLY A 75 12.25 21.36 5.63
N ALA A 76 12.97 21.43 4.51
CA ALA A 76 12.47 20.99 3.21
C ALA A 76 12.08 19.50 3.21
N ASP A 77 12.81 18.67 3.97
CA ASP A 77 12.54 17.25 4.14
C ASP A 77 11.20 16.99 4.87
N GLU A 78 10.92 17.73 5.95
CA GLU A 78 9.65 17.68 6.69
C GLU A 78 8.49 18.11 5.80
N ALA A 79 8.66 19.21 5.06
CA ALA A 79 7.67 19.69 4.12
C ALA A 79 7.39 18.69 3.00
N PHE A 80 8.44 18.05 2.46
CA PHE A 80 8.29 17.00 1.45
C PHE A 80 7.52 15.79 1.99
N LYS A 81 7.82 15.33 3.21
CA LYS A 81 7.11 14.24 3.89
C LYS A 81 5.62 14.56 4.06
N MET A 82 5.28 15.80 4.44
CA MET A 82 3.89 16.26 4.57
C MET A 82 3.16 16.28 3.22
N VAL A 83 3.81 16.77 2.16
CA VAL A 83 3.25 16.80 0.79
C VAL A 83 3.02 15.38 0.25
N ALA A 84 3.97 14.46 0.47
CA ALA A 84 3.83 13.06 0.08
C ALA A 84 2.66 12.38 0.80
N ARG A 85 2.52 12.59 2.13
CA ARG A 85 1.40 12.04 2.91
C ARG A 85 0.06 12.58 2.43
N ALA A 86 -0.04 13.89 2.20
CA ALA A 86 -1.27 14.51 1.71
C ALA A 86 -1.70 13.92 0.35
N PHE A 87 -0.74 13.67 -0.54
CA PHE A 87 -1.02 13.02 -1.82
C PHE A 87 -1.44 11.56 -1.65
N ALA A 88 -0.80 10.79 -0.77
CA ALA A 88 -1.16 9.39 -0.52
C ALA A 88 -2.61 9.21 -0.02
N VAL A 89 -3.12 10.18 0.74
CA VAL A 89 -4.52 10.16 1.21
C VAL A 89 -5.50 10.69 0.17
N LEU A 90 -5.16 11.79 -0.53
CA LEU A 90 -6.10 12.46 -1.44
C LEU A 90 -6.14 11.88 -2.85
N SER A 91 -5.09 11.15 -3.27
CA SER A 91 -5.05 10.50 -4.59
C SER A 91 -5.91 9.24 -4.69
N ASP A 92 -6.14 8.56 -3.58
CA ASP A 92 -7.01 7.39 -3.50
C ASP A 92 -8.45 7.81 -3.17
N SER A 93 -9.42 7.40 -3.99
CA SER A 93 -10.83 7.77 -3.85
C SER A 93 -11.43 7.32 -2.52
N ASP A 94 -11.06 6.14 -2.03
CA ASP A 94 -11.59 5.55 -0.81
C ASP A 94 -10.98 6.20 0.42
N LYS A 95 -9.66 6.48 0.40
CA LYS A 95 -8.99 7.22 1.47
C LYS A 95 -9.48 8.67 1.54
N LYS A 96 -9.65 9.33 0.39
CA LYS A 96 -10.23 10.67 0.28
C LYS A 96 -11.65 10.70 0.85
N ALA A 97 -12.52 9.77 0.47
CA ALA A 97 -13.89 9.71 0.99
C ALA A 97 -13.95 9.50 2.50
N LYS A 98 -13.06 8.66 3.06
CA LYS A 98 -12.93 8.49 4.52
C LYS A 98 -12.46 9.77 5.19
N PHE A 99 -11.45 10.43 4.64
CA PHE A 99 -10.94 11.70 5.14
C PHE A 99 -12.02 12.79 5.11
N ASP A 100 -12.75 12.93 4.00
CA ASP A 100 -13.81 13.93 3.84
C ASP A 100 -14.99 13.69 4.81
N ARG A 101 -15.26 12.43 5.18
CA ARG A 101 -16.36 12.05 6.08
C ARG A 101 -16.01 12.17 7.57
N PHE A 102 -14.76 11.88 7.94
CA PHE A 102 -14.35 11.77 9.35
C PHE A 102 -13.33 12.82 9.80
N GLY A 103 -12.71 13.57 8.88
CA GLY A 103 -11.82 14.69 9.16
C GLY A 103 -10.47 14.33 9.82
N GLY A 104 -10.16 13.04 9.97
CA GLY A 104 -8.94 12.54 10.59
C GLY A 104 -8.06 11.78 9.59
N ASP A 105 -6.77 11.70 9.87
CA ASP A 105 -5.81 10.94 9.07
C ASP A 105 -6.20 9.45 9.06
N PRO A 106 -6.56 8.87 7.90
CA PRO A 106 -6.99 7.48 7.81
C PRO A 106 -5.89 6.48 8.17
N ASP A 107 -4.62 6.88 8.05
CA ASP A 107 -3.46 6.02 8.32
C ASP A 107 -2.93 6.19 9.77
N SER A 108 -3.36 7.23 10.50
CA SER A 108 -3.00 7.46 11.92
C SER A 108 -3.57 6.42 12.90
N ARG A 109 -4.43 5.51 12.45
CA ARG A 109 -4.93 4.39 13.27
C ARG A 109 -3.89 3.31 13.52
N PHE A 110 -2.74 3.33 12.82
CA PHE A 110 -1.67 2.35 12.96
C PHE A 110 -0.49 2.83 13.84
N GLN A 111 -0.51 4.07 14.32
CA GLN A 111 0.58 4.64 15.13
C GLN A 111 0.34 4.54 16.65
N GLY A 112 -0.54 3.63 17.07
CA GLY A 112 -1.00 3.45 18.45
C GLY A 112 -0.47 2.21 19.19
N ALA A 113 0.54 1.50 18.66
CA ALA A 113 1.14 0.36 19.34
C ALA A 113 2.61 0.16 18.93
N SER A 114 3.54 0.84 19.60
CA SER A 114 4.83 0.29 20.05
C SER A 114 5.74 1.43 20.50
N ALA A 115 5.88 1.57 21.82
CA ALA A 115 7.06 2.17 22.41
C ALA A 115 8.09 1.05 22.59
N SER A 116 8.94 0.83 21.58
CA SER A 116 10.19 0.11 21.74
C SER A 116 11.28 0.87 21.01
N SER A 117 12.12 1.53 21.80
CA SER A 117 13.34 2.20 21.37
C SER A 117 14.28 1.22 20.66
N ALA A 118 14.45 1.38 19.35
CA ALA A 118 15.63 0.94 18.63
C ALA A 118 15.79 1.81 17.38
N SER A 119 16.80 2.68 17.39
CA SER A 119 17.25 3.45 16.22
C SER A 119 17.66 2.49 15.08
N PRO A 120 17.11 2.61 13.86
CA PRO A 120 17.43 1.68 12.77
C PRO A 120 18.67 2.09 11.95
N PHE A 121 19.43 3.10 12.35
CA PHE A 121 20.53 3.66 11.54
C PHE A 121 21.95 3.16 11.93
N SER A 122 22.07 2.01 12.59
CA SER A 122 23.39 1.47 12.96
C SER A 122 23.61 0.04 12.50
N GLY A 123 24.54 -0.14 11.55
CA GLY A 123 25.43 -1.30 11.52
C GLY A 123 25.17 -2.30 10.41
N GLY A 124 26.14 -2.40 9.49
CA GLY A 124 26.10 -3.30 8.34
C GLY A 124 26.28 -4.79 8.67
N GLY A 125 26.06 -5.62 7.63
CA GLY A 125 26.81 -6.86 7.44
C GLY A 125 26.06 -8.19 7.63
N ALA A 126 25.75 -8.82 6.48
CA ALA A 126 25.88 -10.25 6.19
C ALA A 126 25.18 -11.32 7.07
N THR A 127 24.17 -11.95 6.44
CA THR A 127 23.86 -13.40 6.42
C THR A 127 23.62 -14.17 7.73
N ARG A 128 22.40 -14.70 7.88
CA ARG A 128 22.14 -16.15 8.06
C ARG A 128 20.69 -16.51 7.69
N ARG A 129 20.58 -17.65 7.00
CA ARG A 129 19.39 -18.26 6.39
C ARG A 129 18.63 -19.13 7.40
N GLY A 130 17.29 -19.11 7.37
CA GLY A 130 16.40 -20.10 8.00
C GLY A 130 14.97 -20.00 7.41
N PRO A 131 14.32 -21.10 6.99
CA PRO A 131 13.16 -21.07 6.08
C PRO A 131 11.81 -21.16 6.80
N GLY A 132 10.88 -20.26 6.47
CA GLY A 132 9.47 -20.37 6.84
C GLY A 132 8.93 -19.13 7.54
N GLY A 133 8.37 -18.20 6.75
CA GLY A 133 7.68 -17.02 7.26
C GLY A 133 7.19 -16.18 6.09
N GLY A 134 5.87 -15.98 6.00
CA GLY A 134 5.19 -15.38 4.87
C GLY A 134 5.61 -13.94 4.58
N MET A 135 5.60 -13.64 3.28
CA MET A 135 5.90 -12.36 2.64
C MET A 135 4.85 -11.29 3.00
N PHE A 136 4.93 -10.69 4.18
CA PHE A 136 4.14 -9.52 4.55
C PHE A 136 4.92 -8.59 5.49
N GLU A 137 6.14 -8.19 5.11
CA GLU A 137 6.81 -7.02 5.71
C GLU A 137 8.12 -6.76 4.97
N GLU A 138 8.06 -6.06 3.85
CA GLU A 138 9.15 -5.16 3.48
C GLU A 138 8.50 -3.83 3.11
N GLU A 139 8.81 -2.82 3.91
CA GLU A 139 8.39 -1.44 3.80
C GLU A 139 8.67 -0.93 2.37
N ILE A 140 7.63 -0.78 1.56
CA ILE A 140 7.75 -0.02 0.31
C ILE A 140 8.03 1.43 0.71
N SER A 141 9.28 1.85 0.60
CA SER A 141 9.67 3.24 0.87
C SER A 141 8.92 4.15 -0.11
N PRO A 142 8.53 5.38 0.28
CA PRO A 142 7.90 6.35 -0.62
C PRO A 142 8.69 6.58 -1.91
N GLU A 143 10.01 6.42 -1.86
CA GLU A 143 10.92 6.46 -3.00
C GLU A 143 10.78 5.23 -3.92
N ASP A 144 10.52 4.05 -3.37
CA ASP A 144 10.22 2.83 -4.13
C ASP A 144 8.80 2.81 -4.68
N LEU A 145 7.82 3.38 -3.98
CA LEU A 145 6.48 3.65 -4.52
C LEU A 145 6.55 4.65 -5.68
N PHE A 146 7.41 5.67 -5.57
CA PHE A 146 7.67 6.64 -6.63
C PHE A 146 8.42 6.04 -7.82
N ARG A 147 9.39 5.13 -7.60
CA ARG A 147 10.08 4.41 -8.69
C ARG A 147 9.18 3.38 -9.37
N GLN A 148 8.38 2.66 -8.61
CA GLN A 148 7.42 1.68 -9.11
C GLN A 148 6.28 2.34 -9.90
N PHE A 149 5.95 3.60 -9.60
CA PHE A 149 4.86 4.34 -10.25
C PHE A 149 5.32 5.36 -11.32
N PHE A 150 6.51 5.96 -11.19
CA PHE A 150 7.02 7.01 -12.09
C PHE A 150 8.40 6.70 -12.72
N GLY A 151 9.09 5.64 -12.31
CA GLY A 151 10.39 5.22 -12.85
C GLY A 151 10.32 4.41 -14.16
N GLY A 152 9.19 4.47 -14.87
CA GLY A 152 8.94 3.74 -16.11
C GLY A 152 9.64 4.37 -17.32
N GLY A 153 10.97 4.23 -17.37
CA GLY A 153 11.78 4.45 -18.56
C GLY A 153 12.38 3.15 -19.07
N GLY A 154 11.56 2.30 -19.71
CA GLY A 154 12.03 1.23 -20.58
C GLY A 154 11.64 -0.19 -20.16
N MET A 155 10.88 -0.84 -21.06
CA MET A 155 10.84 -2.29 -21.28
C MET A 155 9.75 -3.10 -20.53
N GLY A 156 8.58 -3.19 -21.18
CA GLY A 156 7.77 -4.40 -21.38
C GLY A 156 7.38 -5.26 -20.17
N GLY A 157 6.10 -5.22 -19.78
CA GLY A 157 5.50 -6.26 -18.93
C GLY A 157 4.04 -5.94 -18.58
N GLY A 158 3.11 -6.71 -19.12
CA GLY A 158 1.67 -6.42 -19.13
C GLY A 158 0.95 -6.48 -17.78
N GLY A 159 -0.03 -5.58 -17.63
CA GLY A 159 -1.16 -5.67 -16.71
C GLY A 159 -2.49 -5.58 -17.49
N PRO A 160 -3.61 -6.09 -16.97
CA PRO A 160 -4.68 -6.73 -17.75
C PRO A 160 -5.72 -5.79 -18.40
N PHE A 161 -5.42 -4.50 -18.62
CA PHE A 161 -6.42 -3.52 -19.10
C PHE A 161 -5.91 -2.55 -20.19
N GLY A 162 -4.97 -2.97 -21.03
CA GLY A 162 -4.34 -2.09 -22.03
C GLY A 162 -4.41 -2.57 -23.47
N GLY A 163 -5.59 -3.00 -23.95
CA GLY A 163 -5.74 -3.53 -25.31
C GLY A 163 -7.03 -3.08 -25.98
N MET A 164 -7.16 -1.79 -26.33
CA MET A 164 -8.01 -1.32 -27.43
C MET A 164 -7.77 0.18 -27.67
N GLY A 165 -7.40 0.58 -28.89
CA GLY A 165 -7.48 1.99 -29.30
C GLY A 165 -6.26 2.54 -30.03
N GLY A 166 -5.98 2.00 -31.23
CA GLY A 166 -5.19 2.71 -32.22
C GLY A 166 -5.99 3.87 -32.84
N GLY A 167 -5.36 5.04 -32.96
CA GLY A 167 -5.86 6.25 -33.62
C GLY A 167 -4.77 7.35 -33.65
N PRO A 168 -4.83 8.35 -34.53
CA PRO A 168 -4.00 8.43 -35.74
C PRO A 168 -2.78 9.38 -35.62
N PHE A 169 -1.98 9.25 -34.57
CA PHE A 169 -0.68 9.95 -34.48
C PHE A 169 0.48 8.99 -34.15
N GLY A 170 0.51 7.85 -34.84
CA GLY A 170 1.70 7.01 -34.90
C GLY A 170 2.72 7.60 -35.87
N GLY A 171 3.81 8.13 -35.34
CA GLY A 171 4.96 8.56 -36.15
C GLY A 171 6.19 8.72 -35.25
N GLY A 172 7.13 7.78 -35.38
CA GLY A 172 8.36 7.75 -34.60
C GLY A 172 9.22 8.99 -34.80
N LEU A 173 9.83 9.46 -33.70
CA LEU A 173 10.82 10.55 -33.78
C LEU A 173 11.82 10.56 -32.62
N PHE A 174 12.08 9.44 -31.92
CA PHE A 174 13.05 9.43 -30.83
C PHE A 174 13.80 8.11 -30.75
N ASP A 175 14.65 7.88 -31.76
CA ASP A 175 15.79 6.96 -31.68
C ASP A 175 17.05 7.79 -32.00
N GLY A 176 17.96 7.95 -31.03
CA GLY A 176 19.26 8.63 -31.21
C GLY A 176 19.49 9.91 -30.37
N PRO A 177 20.76 10.22 -30.01
CA PRO A 177 21.11 10.98 -28.81
C PRO A 177 21.31 12.48 -29.03
N GLY A 178 20.83 13.29 -28.08
CA GLY A 178 21.23 14.68 -27.89
C GLY A 178 20.14 15.70 -28.22
N PHE A 179 19.53 16.29 -27.19
CA PHE A 179 18.68 17.48 -27.34
C PHE A 179 19.31 18.65 -26.59
N VAL A 180 19.73 19.65 -27.36
CA VAL A 180 20.12 20.99 -26.90
C VAL A 180 18.92 21.91 -27.21
N PHE A 181 18.42 22.65 -26.23
CA PHE A 181 17.47 23.74 -26.49
C PHE A 181 18.23 25.04 -26.71
N ASN A 182 18.09 25.61 -27.92
CA ASN A 182 18.57 26.95 -28.27
C ASN A 182 17.38 27.91 -28.18
N MET A 183 17.41 28.84 -27.23
CA MET A 183 16.46 29.97 -27.18
C MET A 183 17.26 31.27 -27.14
N GLY A 184 17.38 31.92 -28.30
CA GLY A 184 17.56 33.37 -28.47
C GLY A 184 18.84 34.04 -27.95
N GLY A 185 19.79 34.31 -28.86
CA GLY A 185 20.56 35.57 -28.90
C GLY A 185 22.01 35.57 -28.37
N GLY A 186 22.99 35.49 -29.27
CA GLY A 186 24.40 35.93 -29.04
C GLY A 186 25.47 34.81 -29.11
N PRO A 187 26.65 35.05 -29.70
CA PRO A 187 27.61 34.00 -30.01
C PRO A 187 28.53 33.64 -28.83
N GLY A 188 28.53 32.35 -28.48
CA GLY A 188 29.73 31.66 -27.97
C GLY A 188 29.96 31.69 -26.46
N VAL A 189 29.35 30.75 -25.73
CA VAL A 189 29.88 30.31 -24.42
C VAL A 189 30.10 28.81 -24.48
N ARG A 190 31.37 28.38 -24.55
CA ARG A 190 31.78 26.98 -24.35
C ARG A 190 32.03 26.77 -22.86
N VAL A 191 31.27 25.88 -22.23
CA VAL A 191 31.57 25.43 -20.87
C VAL A 191 32.63 24.33 -20.95
N HIS A 192 33.83 24.62 -20.46
CA HIS A 192 34.86 23.62 -20.22
C HIS A 192 34.46 22.72 -19.04
N GLN A 193 34.46 21.41 -19.27
CA GLN A 193 34.40 20.41 -18.21
C GLN A 193 35.74 20.40 -17.48
N PHE A 194 35.80 21.06 -16.32
CA PHE A 194 36.95 21.00 -15.41
C PHE A 194 36.86 19.78 -14.50
N GLY A 195 37.91 18.95 -14.53
CA GLY A 195 38.46 18.24 -13.37
C GLY A 195 37.57 17.20 -12.67
N GLY A 196 37.62 15.95 -13.15
CA GLY A 196 37.20 14.78 -12.38
C GLY A 196 37.86 13.53 -12.95
N GLY A 197 38.66 12.83 -12.13
CA GLY A 197 39.51 11.71 -12.56
C GLY A 197 38.76 10.62 -13.32
N ALA A 198 39.35 10.16 -14.42
CA ALA A 198 38.82 9.09 -15.24
C ALA A 198 38.64 7.79 -14.42
N PRO A 199 37.49 7.10 -14.51
CA PRO A 199 37.37 5.77 -13.93
C PRO A 199 38.26 4.80 -14.71
N ARG A 200 39.28 4.24 -14.03
CA ARG A 200 40.07 3.12 -14.54
C ARG A 200 39.12 1.96 -14.84
N ARG A 201 38.89 1.67 -16.12
CA ARG A 201 38.28 0.40 -16.55
C ARG A 201 39.19 -0.74 -16.10
N ARG A 202 38.62 -1.67 -15.33
CA ARG A 202 39.20 -2.99 -15.04
C ARG A 202 39.55 -3.65 -16.38
N PRO A 203 40.73 -4.28 -16.56
CA PRO A 203 41.03 -5.01 -17.77
C PRO A 203 39.99 -6.14 -17.90
N GLN A 204 39.13 -6.02 -18.90
CA GLN A 204 38.27 -7.10 -19.33
C GLN A 204 39.20 -8.17 -19.90
N GLN A 205 39.25 -9.34 -19.26
CA GLN A 205 39.89 -10.52 -19.82
C GLN A 205 39.36 -10.68 -21.24
N ARG A 206 40.25 -10.53 -22.22
CA ARG A 206 39.96 -10.87 -23.61
C ARG A 206 39.56 -12.34 -23.61
N ALA A 207 38.31 -12.62 -23.96
CA ALA A 207 37.89 -13.96 -24.27
C ALA A 207 38.75 -14.48 -25.42
N ASP A 208 39.29 -15.68 -25.26
CA ASP A 208 40.08 -16.36 -26.29
C ASP A 208 39.25 -16.48 -27.59
N PRO A 209 39.79 -16.08 -28.76
CA PRO A 209 39.05 -16.13 -30.02
C PRO A 209 38.80 -17.56 -30.56
N ASN A 210 39.23 -18.61 -29.84
CA ASN A 210 39.12 -20.01 -30.26
C ASN A 210 38.27 -20.90 -29.32
N ALA A 211 37.40 -20.32 -28.48
CA ALA A 211 36.46 -21.13 -27.71
C ALA A 211 35.36 -21.72 -28.63
N PRO A 212 35.09 -23.04 -28.59
CA PRO A 212 33.99 -23.64 -29.35
C PRO A 212 32.65 -23.05 -28.89
N PRO A 213 31.66 -22.88 -29.80
CA PRO A 213 30.36 -22.33 -29.43
C PRO A 213 29.71 -23.20 -28.35
N PRO A 214 29.06 -22.58 -27.34
CA PRO A 214 28.40 -23.35 -26.28
C PRO A 214 27.34 -24.26 -26.88
N SER A 215 27.30 -25.50 -26.40
CA SER A 215 26.32 -26.49 -26.84
C SER A 215 24.87 -26.03 -26.53
N LEU A 216 23.90 -26.47 -27.33
CA LEU A 216 22.48 -26.14 -27.10
C LEU A 216 21.99 -26.55 -25.70
N LEU A 217 22.56 -27.62 -25.13
CA LEU A 217 22.26 -28.03 -23.75
C LEU A 217 22.77 -27.03 -22.70
N GLN A 218 23.92 -26.40 -22.93
CA GLN A 218 24.48 -25.38 -22.03
C GLN A 218 23.70 -24.06 -22.06
N SER A 219 23.18 -23.67 -23.23
CA SER A 219 22.30 -22.51 -23.35
C SER A 219 20.89 -22.78 -22.78
N LEU A 220 20.38 -24.00 -22.86
CA LEU A 220 19.16 -24.40 -22.16
C LEU A 220 19.34 -24.39 -20.62
N GLN A 221 20.50 -24.82 -20.14
CA GLN A 221 20.80 -24.84 -18.70
C GLN A 221 20.94 -23.43 -18.11
N SER A 222 21.41 -22.45 -18.87
CA SER A 222 21.45 -21.04 -18.43
C SER A 222 20.08 -20.38 -18.38
N LEU A 223 19.10 -20.91 -19.13
CA LEU A 223 17.71 -20.42 -19.13
C LEU A 223 16.85 -21.08 -18.05
N LEU A 224 17.28 -22.20 -17.46
CA LEU A 224 16.56 -22.92 -16.39
C LEU A 224 16.08 -22.03 -15.22
N PRO A 225 16.89 -21.12 -14.63
CA PRO A 225 16.43 -20.26 -13.54
C PRO A 225 15.37 -19.23 -14.00
N LEU A 226 15.47 -18.73 -15.24
CA LEU A 226 14.46 -17.85 -15.86
C LEU A 226 13.15 -18.62 -16.14
N LEU A 227 13.28 -19.85 -16.62
CA LEU A 227 12.17 -20.75 -16.89
C LEU A 227 11.43 -21.11 -15.60
N LEU A 228 12.15 -21.37 -14.50
CA LEU A 228 11.56 -21.58 -13.17
C LEU A 228 10.85 -20.33 -12.65
N LEU A 229 11.41 -19.14 -12.86
CA LEU A 229 10.78 -17.88 -12.46
C LEU A 229 9.45 -17.62 -13.19
N PHE A 230 9.29 -18.15 -14.41
CA PHE A 230 8.06 -18.00 -15.20
C PHE A 230 7.07 -19.15 -14.99
N ILE A 231 7.56 -20.40 -14.89
CA ILE A 231 6.73 -21.59 -14.71
C ILE A 231 6.23 -21.71 -13.28
N PHE A 232 7.03 -21.40 -12.27
CA PHE A 232 6.65 -21.62 -10.87
C PHE A 232 5.46 -20.74 -10.45
N PRO A 233 5.35 -19.45 -10.85
CA PRO A 233 4.14 -18.66 -10.61
C PRO A 233 2.94 -19.13 -11.44
N LEU A 234 3.15 -19.60 -12.68
CA LEU A 234 2.07 -20.12 -13.52
C LEU A 234 1.47 -21.41 -12.96
N LEU A 235 2.32 -22.34 -12.48
CA LEU A 235 1.87 -23.53 -11.77
C LEU A 235 1.23 -23.16 -10.43
N SER A 236 1.81 -22.21 -9.68
CA SER A 236 1.24 -21.76 -8.40
C SER A 236 -0.12 -21.07 -8.58
N GLY A 237 -0.37 -20.39 -9.70
CA GLY A 237 -1.68 -19.83 -10.04
C GLY A 237 -2.71 -20.89 -10.43
N LEU A 238 -2.26 -22.03 -10.96
CA LEU A 238 -3.13 -23.17 -11.30
C LEU A 238 -3.57 -23.95 -10.05
N PHE A 239 -2.75 -23.99 -9.00
CA PHE A 239 -3.03 -24.69 -7.74
C PHE A 239 -3.45 -23.76 -6.58
N SER A 240 -3.22 -22.44 -6.67
CA SER A 240 -3.81 -21.45 -5.76
C SER A 240 -5.28 -21.30 -6.12
N GLY A 241 -6.08 -22.20 -5.56
CA GLY A 241 -7.52 -22.23 -5.70
C GLY A 241 -8.18 -20.97 -5.12
N ASN A 242 -8.13 -19.87 -5.87
CA ASN A 242 -9.24 -18.92 -5.94
C ASN A 242 -10.32 -19.53 -6.85
N GLY A 243 -10.77 -20.74 -6.49
CA GLY A 243 -11.99 -21.27 -7.05
C GLY A 243 -13.09 -20.30 -6.70
N THR A 244 -13.67 -19.65 -7.70
CA THR A 244 -15.06 -19.20 -7.60
C THR A 244 -15.82 -20.34 -6.92
N PRO A 245 -16.59 -20.10 -5.83
CA PRO A 245 -17.27 -21.18 -5.14
C PRO A 245 -18.24 -21.82 -6.13
N SER A 246 -17.80 -22.90 -6.77
CA SER A 246 -18.54 -23.68 -7.74
C SER A 246 -19.52 -24.53 -6.96
N GLY A 247 -20.57 -23.89 -6.49
CA GLY A 247 -21.63 -24.54 -5.74
C GLY A 247 -22.71 -23.54 -5.29
N PRO A 248 -23.88 -24.07 -4.94
CA PRO A 248 -25.02 -23.27 -4.53
C PRO A 248 -24.66 -22.38 -3.33
N SER A 249 -25.15 -21.15 -3.39
CA SER A 249 -24.91 -20.14 -2.38
C SER A 249 -25.88 -20.30 -1.20
N VAL A 250 -25.44 -19.91 0.00
CA VAL A 250 -26.19 -20.09 1.26
C VAL A 250 -26.30 -18.73 1.95
N ARG A 251 -27.51 -18.41 2.41
CA ARG A 251 -27.81 -17.25 3.28
C ARG A 251 -28.50 -17.68 4.57
N PHE A 252 -28.37 -16.88 5.62
CA PHE A 252 -29.05 -17.12 6.91
C PHE A 252 -30.27 -16.19 7.13
N GLU A 253 -30.55 -15.32 6.17
CA GLU A 253 -31.69 -14.39 6.19
C GLU A 253 -32.54 -14.62 4.94
N PRO A 254 -33.88 -14.59 5.07
CA PRO A 254 -34.77 -14.76 3.93
C PRO A 254 -34.68 -13.55 3.00
N GLY A 255 -34.65 -13.80 1.69
CA GLY A 255 -34.69 -12.72 0.71
C GLY A 255 -34.49 -13.24 -0.71
N PRO A 256 -35.21 -12.72 -1.72
CA PRO A 256 -35.02 -13.14 -3.11
C PRO A 256 -33.56 -13.01 -3.55
N PRO A 257 -32.95 -14.01 -4.22
CA PRO A 257 -33.55 -15.25 -4.74
C PRO A 257 -33.61 -16.43 -3.75
N PHE A 258 -33.13 -16.28 -2.52
CA PHE A 258 -33.06 -17.31 -1.49
C PHE A 258 -34.40 -17.51 -0.76
N THR A 259 -35.28 -18.32 -1.35
CA THR A 259 -36.63 -18.56 -0.82
C THR A 259 -36.80 -19.93 -0.15
N GLN A 260 -36.02 -20.93 -0.54
CA GLN A 260 -36.15 -22.29 0.02
C GLN A 260 -35.39 -22.39 1.34
N GLN A 261 -36.12 -22.58 2.43
CA GLN A 261 -35.56 -22.77 3.77
C GLN A 261 -35.15 -24.23 3.99
N ARG A 262 -34.00 -24.43 4.63
CA ARG A 262 -33.50 -25.71 5.12
C ARG A 262 -32.85 -25.52 6.49
N VAL A 263 -32.50 -26.63 7.12
CA VAL A 263 -31.88 -26.67 8.44
C VAL A 263 -30.57 -27.43 8.34
N SER A 264 -29.51 -26.89 8.91
CA SER A 264 -28.18 -27.50 8.85
C SER A 264 -28.09 -28.77 9.69
N SER A 265 -27.18 -29.68 9.32
CA SER A 265 -27.09 -31.01 9.91
C SER A 265 -26.57 -31.02 11.36
N ASN A 266 -25.53 -30.23 11.67
CA ASN A 266 -24.90 -30.29 12.98
C ASN A 266 -25.53 -29.33 13.98
N PHE A 267 -25.73 -28.07 13.57
CA PHE A 267 -26.15 -27.00 14.48
C PHE A 267 -27.65 -26.69 14.40
N GLN A 268 -28.38 -27.38 13.52
CA GLN A 268 -29.82 -27.16 13.30
C GLN A 268 -30.17 -25.68 13.01
N VAL A 269 -29.29 -24.99 12.30
CA VAL A 269 -29.45 -23.57 11.99
C VAL A 269 -30.23 -23.43 10.68
N PRO A 270 -31.31 -22.62 10.65
CA PRO A 270 -32.04 -22.37 9.43
C PRO A 270 -31.19 -21.56 8.43
N TYR A 271 -31.15 -22.03 7.19
CA TYR A 271 -30.49 -21.35 6.08
C TYR A 271 -31.36 -21.41 4.82
N TYR A 272 -31.12 -20.49 3.90
CA TYR A 272 -31.89 -20.30 2.68
C TYR A 272 -30.99 -20.46 1.45
N VAL A 273 -31.55 -21.12 0.44
CA VAL A 273 -30.92 -21.40 -0.86
C VAL A 273 -31.83 -20.92 -1.99
N ASP A 274 -31.25 -20.62 -3.15
CA ASP A 274 -32.02 -20.36 -4.37
C ASP A 274 -32.54 -21.69 -4.94
N PRO A 275 -33.87 -21.88 -5.09
CA PRO A 275 -34.46 -23.08 -5.69
C PRO A 275 -33.86 -23.46 -7.05
N ARG A 276 -33.38 -22.48 -7.83
CA ARG A 276 -32.82 -22.68 -9.17
C ARG A 276 -31.43 -23.30 -9.15
N GLU A 277 -30.64 -23.03 -8.11
CA GLU A 277 -29.29 -23.60 -7.97
C GLU A 277 -29.30 -25.02 -7.41
N VAL A 278 -30.43 -25.42 -6.82
CA VAL A 278 -30.53 -26.64 -6.00
C VAL A 278 -31.45 -27.72 -6.58
N SER A 279 -32.11 -27.47 -7.72
CA SER A 279 -33.05 -28.41 -8.35
C SER A 279 -32.41 -29.76 -8.68
N ASP A 280 -31.13 -29.76 -9.07
CA ASP A 280 -30.44 -30.93 -9.62
C ASP A 280 -29.44 -31.57 -8.61
N LEU A 281 -29.58 -31.25 -7.32
CA LEU A 281 -28.68 -31.73 -6.28
C LEU A 281 -29.02 -33.16 -5.82
N THR A 282 -28.01 -34.01 -5.78
CA THR A 282 -28.09 -35.36 -5.19
C THR A 282 -27.98 -35.29 -3.66
N ALA A 283 -28.43 -36.35 -2.96
CA ALA A 283 -28.35 -36.43 -1.50
C ALA A 283 -26.93 -36.20 -0.93
N ARG A 284 -25.89 -36.63 -1.65
CA ARG A 284 -24.49 -36.39 -1.26
C ARG A 284 -24.13 -34.91 -1.30
N LYS A 285 -24.52 -34.20 -2.37
CA LYS A 285 -24.27 -32.76 -2.51
C LYS A 285 -25.09 -31.94 -1.51
N TRP A 286 -26.27 -32.42 -1.12
CA TRP A 286 -27.05 -31.83 -0.03
C TRP A 286 -26.33 -31.91 1.31
N ASN A 287 -25.81 -33.09 1.68
CA ASN A 287 -25.02 -33.24 2.92
C ASN A 287 -23.76 -32.36 2.92
N GLU A 288 -23.14 -32.19 1.75
CA GLU A 288 -22.00 -31.28 1.60
C GLU A 288 -22.41 -29.81 1.76
N LEU A 289 -23.57 -29.43 1.22
CA LEU A 289 -24.13 -28.09 1.38
C LEU A 289 -24.51 -27.79 2.84
N ASP A 290 -25.07 -28.76 3.56
CA ASP A 290 -25.39 -28.64 4.99
C ASP A 290 -24.11 -28.41 5.83
N LYS A 291 -23.05 -29.19 5.59
CA LYS A 291 -21.75 -28.99 6.25
C LYS A 291 -21.15 -27.63 5.90
N ARG A 292 -21.32 -27.18 4.66
CA ARG A 292 -20.86 -25.86 4.21
C ARG A 292 -21.63 -24.74 4.90
N ALA A 293 -22.94 -24.91 5.09
CA ALA A 293 -23.77 -23.99 5.85
C ALA A 293 -23.31 -23.90 7.31
N ASP A 294 -23.06 -25.04 7.96
CA ASP A 294 -22.51 -25.08 9.32
C ASP A 294 -21.19 -24.32 9.43
N THR A 295 -20.26 -24.55 8.48
CA THR A 295 -18.95 -23.88 8.46
C THR A 295 -19.10 -22.36 8.28
N LYS A 296 -19.95 -21.94 7.32
CA LYS A 296 -20.23 -20.53 7.08
C LYS A 296 -20.90 -19.85 8.27
N TYR A 297 -21.74 -20.58 9.00
CA TYR A 297 -22.40 -20.05 10.19
C TYR A 297 -21.41 -19.76 11.30
N VAL A 298 -20.50 -20.72 11.58
CA VAL A 298 -19.43 -20.53 12.56
C VAL A 298 -18.50 -19.39 12.15
N GLN A 299 -18.12 -19.28 10.88
CA GLN A 299 -17.32 -18.16 10.37
C GLN A 299 -18.01 -16.81 10.57
N LYS A 300 -19.32 -16.73 10.27
CA LYS A 300 -20.12 -15.51 10.50
C LYS A 300 -20.12 -15.14 11.98
N LEU A 301 -20.43 -16.09 12.86
CA LEU A 301 -20.44 -15.85 14.30
C LEU A 301 -19.06 -15.46 14.84
N SER A 302 -17.97 -16.06 14.33
CA SER A 302 -16.58 -15.73 14.69
C SER A 302 -16.29 -14.26 14.40
N GLY A 303 -16.57 -13.82 13.17
CA GLY A 303 -16.37 -12.42 12.79
C GLY A 303 -17.24 -11.46 13.61
N GLU A 304 -18.51 -11.81 13.87
CA GLU A 304 -19.37 -11.00 14.74
C GLU A 304 -18.85 -10.93 16.18
N CYS A 305 -18.32 -12.03 16.70
CA CYS A 305 -17.74 -12.08 18.03
C CYS A 305 -16.45 -11.25 18.13
N GLU A 306 -15.55 -11.34 17.15
CA GLU A 306 -14.33 -10.52 17.09
C GLU A 306 -14.65 -9.02 17.11
N ILE A 307 -15.66 -8.60 16.35
CA ILE A 307 -16.15 -7.22 16.35
C ILE A 307 -16.68 -6.82 17.74
N GLN A 308 -17.44 -7.71 18.40
CA GLN A 308 -17.97 -7.46 19.74
C GLN A 308 -16.85 -7.36 20.79
N GLN A 309 -15.87 -8.26 20.75
CA GLN A 309 -14.70 -8.23 21.63
C GLN A 309 -13.88 -6.96 21.42
N SER A 310 -13.62 -6.56 20.17
CA SER A 310 -12.90 -5.33 19.85
C SER A 310 -13.62 -4.10 20.41
N ARG A 311 -14.96 -4.02 20.29
CA ARG A 311 -15.76 -2.96 20.90
C ARG A 311 -15.68 -2.96 22.42
N GLN A 312 -15.71 -4.13 23.04
CA GLN A 312 -15.54 -4.26 24.49
C GLN A 312 -14.17 -3.77 24.94
N GLN A 313 -13.11 -4.15 24.22
CA GLN A 313 -11.74 -3.74 24.51
C GLN A 313 -11.55 -2.22 24.32
N GLN A 314 -12.16 -1.63 23.30
CA GLN A 314 -12.16 -0.17 23.13
C GLN A 314 -12.84 0.54 24.31
N LYS A 315 -14.00 0.06 24.78
CA LYS A 315 -14.62 0.61 25.99
C LYS A 315 -13.72 0.46 27.22
N PHE A 316 -13.02 -0.66 27.33
CA PHE A 316 -12.07 -0.89 28.42
C PHE A 316 -10.90 0.09 28.39
N GLN A 317 -10.30 0.33 27.22
CA GLN A 317 -9.23 1.32 27.04
C GLN A 317 -9.71 2.75 27.33
N GLN A 318 -10.91 3.10 26.87
CA GLN A 318 -11.52 4.41 27.16
C GLN A 318 -11.80 4.59 28.66
N ALA A 319 -12.14 3.51 29.37
CA ALA A 319 -12.38 3.54 30.80
C ALA A 319 -11.08 3.65 31.62
N GLN A 320 -9.94 3.15 31.12
CA GLN A 320 -8.66 3.25 31.82
C GLN A 320 -8.12 4.68 31.88
N GLY A 321 -8.42 5.52 30.89
CA GLY A 321 -7.94 6.90 30.84
C GLY A 321 -6.40 7.02 30.79
N PHE A 322 -5.87 8.24 30.72
CA PHE A 322 -4.42 8.48 30.69
C PHE A 322 -3.82 8.63 32.10
N PHE A 323 -4.58 9.18 33.05
CA PHE A 323 -4.11 9.45 34.42
C PHE A 323 -4.81 8.59 35.49
N PHE A 324 -6.11 8.32 35.32
CA PHE A 324 -6.90 7.54 36.28
C PHE A 324 -7.99 6.73 35.57
N ALA A 325 -8.22 5.51 36.05
CA ALA A 325 -9.24 4.62 35.54
C ALA A 325 -10.61 4.89 36.19
N ASP A 326 -11.63 5.05 35.34
CA ASP A 326 -13.02 5.17 35.74
C ASP A 326 -13.60 3.78 36.04
N GLN A 327 -13.75 3.48 37.34
CA GLN A 327 -14.23 2.17 37.81
C GLN A 327 -15.64 1.84 37.33
N VAL A 328 -16.51 2.85 37.15
CA VAL A 328 -17.89 2.63 36.69
C VAL A 328 -17.88 2.19 35.23
N LYS A 329 -17.13 2.89 34.38
CA LYS A 329 -16.98 2.52 32.96
C LYS A 329 -16.25 1.19 32.77
N LEU A 330 -15.29 0.87 33.63
CA LEU A 330 -14.62 -0.44 33.61
C LEU A 330 -15.60 -1.57 33.91
N GLN A 331 -16.47 -1.40 34.90
CA GLN A 331 -17.51 -2.39 35.21
C GLN A 331 -18.54 -2.51 34.08
N GLU A 332 -18.93 -1.39 33.46
CA GLU A 332 -19.81 -1.38 32.30
C GLU A 332 -19.19 -2.14 31.12
N ALA A 333 -17.92 -1.89 30.81
CA ALA A 333 -17.20 -2.59 29.74
C ALA A 333 -17.13 -4.10 30.01
N ARG A 334 -16.87 -4.52 31.26
CA ARG A 334 -16.82 -5.94 31.65
C ARG A 334 -18.17 -6.65 31.53
N ARG A 335 -19.27 -5.96 31.81
CA ARG A 335 -20.64 -6.49 31.76
C ARG A 335 -21.30 -6.35 30.39
N MET A 336 -20.57 -5.87 29.39
CA MET A 336 -21.09 -5.76 28.03
C MET A 336 -21.52 -7.14 27.50
N PRO A 337 -22.75 -7.30 27.00
CA PRO A 337 -23.21 -8.56 26.43
C PRO A 337 -22.50 -8.86 25.12
N LEU A 338 -22.09 -10.12 24.93
CA LEU A 338 -21.38 -10.61 23.74
C LEU A 338 -22.17 -11.76 23.09
N PRO A 339 -23.37 -11.49 22.53
CA PRO A 339 -24.29 -12.54 22.12
C PRO A 339 -23.74 -13.46 21.02
N ALA A 340 -22.86 -12.98 20.13
CA ALA A 340 -22.26 -13.84 19.10
C ALA A 340 -21.21 -14.78 19.72
N CYS A 341 -20.41 -14.27 20.65
CA CYS A 341 -19.44 -15.04 21.42
C CYS A 341 -20.11 -16.11 22.31
N ASP A 342 -21.24 -15.75 22.94
CA ASP A 342 -22.02 -16.69 23.75
C ASP A 342 -22.60 -17.82 22.88
N ARG A 343 -23.10 -17.49 21.68
CA ARG A 343 -23.55 -18.50 20.71
C ARG A 343 -22.42 -19.43 20.28
N LEU A 344 -21.24 -18.91 19.94
CA LEU A 344 -20.07 -19.74 19.60
C LEU A 344 -19.66 -20.68 20.73
N ARG A 345 -19.65 -20.18 21.98
CA ARG A 345 -19.40 -21.02 23.16
C ARG A 345 -20.45 -22.12 23.30
N GLY A 346 -21.73 -21.81 23.02
CA GLY A 346 -22.82 -22.80 22.99
C GLY A 346 -22.62 -23.89 21.93
N LEU A 347 -21.90 -23.60 20.84
CA LEU A 347 -21.54 -24.56 19.80
C LEU A 347 -20.24 -25.34 20.11
N GLY A 348 -19.62 -25.11 21.28
CA GLY A 348 -18.39 -25.79 21.71
C GLY A 348 -17.09 -25.16 21.21
N TYR A 349 -17.14 -23.98 20.60
CA TYR A 349 -15.95 -23.25 20.15
C TYR A 349 -15.36 -22.41 21.27
N ARG A 350 -14.02 -22.36 21.34
CA ARG A 350 -13.29 -21.47 22.24
C ARG A 350 -13.24 -20.07 21.61
N VAL A 351 -13.52 -19.07 22.44
CA VAL A 351 -13.71 -17.67 22.06
C VAL A 351 -12.85 -16.77 22.92
#